data_AF-A0A4R4WZ88-F1
#
_entry.id   AF-A0A4R4WZ88-F1
#
_cell.length_a   1.000
_cell.length_b   1.000
_cell.length_c   1.000
_cell.angle_alpha   90.00
_cell.angle_beta   90.00
_cell.angle_gamma   90.00
#
_symmetry.space_group_name_H-M   'P 1'
#
loop_
_entity.id
_entity.type
_entity.pdbx_description
1 polymer ?
#
loop_
_entity_poly.entity_id
_entity_poly.type
_entity_poly.pdbx_seq_one_letter_code
_entity_poly.pdbx_strand_id
1 'polypeptide(L)'
;MTAVLDWLEGFPSESWQQRWLLSGSDQHGRSWGPAGLTQRWRNRLTTGLGVMIVLRAVRPAYPWLFGSRLLGVYSDYRRHNQAEAFAH
;
A
#
# COMPACT_ATOMS: atom_id res chain seq x y z
N MET A 1 -8.83 -9.43 9.39
CA MET A 1 -7.51 -9.01 8.88
C MET A 1 -7.17 -9.71 7.56
N THR A 2 -8.18 -10.11 6.77
CA THR A 2 -8.00 -10.93 5.55
C THR A 2 -8.16 -10.14 4.26
N ALA A 3 -8.59 -8.87 4.32
CA ALA A 3 -8.94 -8.08 3.13
C ALA A 3 -7.88 -8.06 2.02
N VAL A 4 -6.59 -8.11 2.37
CA VAL A 4 -5.49 -8.16 1.37
C VAL A 4 -5.36 -9.54 0.74
N LEU A 5 -5.63 -10.60 1.49
CA LEU A 5 -5.65 -11.98 1.00
C LEU A 5 -6.85 -12.15 0.07
N ASP A 6 -8.04 -11.73 0.52
CA ASP A 6 -9.28 -11.78 -0.27
C ASP A 6 -9.11 -11.06 -1.62
N TRP A 7 -8.40 -9.93 -1.62
CA TRP A 7 -8.09 -9.22 -2.86
C TRP A 7 -7.04 -9.93 -3.72
N LEU A 8 -5.94 -10.42 -3.11
CA LEU A 8 -4.88 -11.10 -3.85
C LEU A 8 -5.33 -12.47 -4.41
N GLU A 9 -6.33 -13.11 -3.81
CA GLU A 9 -6.96 -14.34 -4.31
C GLU A 9 -7.58 -14.18 -5.70
N GLY A 10 -7.91 -12.96 -6.11
CA GLY A 10 -8.39 -12.68 -7.47
C GLY A 10 -7.34 -12.86 -8.57
N PHE A 11 -6.06 -13.04 -8.24
CA PHE A 11 -4.98 -13.21 -9.22
C PHE A 11 -4.61 -14.71 -9.39
N PRO A 12 -4.52 -15.20 -10.63
CA PRO A 12 -4.32 -16.63 -10.90
C PRO A 12 -2.86 -17.04 -10.65
N SER A 13 -2.58 -17.48 -9.42
CA SER A 13 -1.27 -17.98 -9.02
C SER A 13 -1.35 -18.75 -7.71
N GLU A 14 -0.37 -19.62 -7.44
CA GLU A 14 -0.29 -20.43 -6.22
C GLU A 14 0.41 -19.70 -5.07
N SER A 15 1.39 -18.84 -5.36
CA SER A 15 2.11 -18.08 -4.33
C SER A 15 1.57 -16.65 -4.16
N TRP A 16 1.59 -16.16 -2.92
CA TRP A 16 1.24 -14.77 -2.60
C TRP A 16 2.19 -13.76 -3.25
N GLN A 17 3.48 -14.10 -3.37
CA GLN A 17 4.46 -13.26 -4.06
C GLN A 17 4.09 -13.07 -5.53
N GLN A 18 3.74 -14.15 -6.24
CA GLN A 18 3.36 -14.04 -7.65
C GLN A 18 2.02 -13.30 -7.80
N ARG A 19 1.05 -13.52 -6.91
CA ARG A 19 -0.21 -12.73 -6.89
C ARG A 19 0.06 -11.23 -6.71
N TRP A 20 0.99 -10.88 -5.82
CA TRP A 20 1.45 -9.50 -5.64
C TRP A 20 2.06 -8.93 -6.93
N LEU A 21 2.95 -9.67 -7.59
CA LEU A 21 3.57 -9.23 -8.85
C LEU A 21 2.53 -9.08 -9.98
N LEU A 22 1.61 -10.04 -10.10
CA LEU A 22 0.50 -10.00 -11.07
C LEU A 22 -0.45 -8.83 -10.84
N SER A 23 -0.62 -8.40 -9.59
CA SER A 23 -1.41 -7.20 -9.28
C SER A 23 -0.81 -5.90 -9.82
N GLY A 24 0.46 -5.92 -10.25
CA GLY A 24 1.19 -4.73 -10.68
C GLY A 24 1.50 -3.75 -9.55
N SER A 25 1.25 -4.12 -8.29
CA SER A 25 1.34 -3.19 -7.16
C SER A 25 2.71 -2.56 -6.97
N ASP A 26 3.78 -3.29 -7.26
CA ASP A 26 5.16 -2.77 -7.18
C ASP A 26 5.37 -1.53 -8.06
N GLN A 27 4.71 -1.48 -9.22
CA GLN A 27 4.82 -0.38 -10.18
C GLN A 27 3.95 0.82 -9.80
N HIS A 28 2.86 0.57 -9.05
CA HIS A 28 1.88 1.60 -8.69
C HIS A 28 2.23 2.35 -7.40
N GLY A 29 3.25 1.91 -6.64
CA GLY A 29 3.75 2.61 -5.46
C GLY A 29 2.63 2.95 -4.47
N ARG A 30 2.37 4.25 -4.24
CA ARG A 30 1.33 4.74 -3.31
C ARG A 30 -0.09 4.37 -3.72
N SER A 31 -0.31 4.16 -5.01
CA SER A 31 -1.62 3.91 -5.62
C SER A 31 -1.95 2.43 -5.71
N TRP A 32 -1.15 1.57 -5.06
CA TRP A 32 -1.38 0.13 -5.02
C TRP A 32 -2.73 -0.25 -4.41
N GLY A 33 -3.18 -1.46 -4.74
CA GLY A 33 -4.43 -2.02 -4.27
C GLY A 33 -5.64 -1.62 -5.12
N PRO A 34 -6.85 -2.05 -4.70
CA PRO A 34 -8.09 -1.69 -5.36
C PRO A 34 -8.33 -0.18 -5.38
N ALA A 35 -8.93 0.31 -6.47
CA ALA A 35 -9.38 1.69 -6.60
C ALA A 35 -10.67 1.96 -5.80
N GLY A 36 -10.95 3.23 -5.51
CA GLY A 36 -12.24 3.66 -4.92
C GLY A 36 -12.47 3.25 -3.45
N LEU A 37 -11.43 2.79 -2.74
CA LEU A 37 -11.57 2.35 -1.36
C LEU A 37 -11.70 3.50 -0.36
N THR A 38 -12.54 3.31 0.65
CA THR A 38 -12.56 4.18 1.83
C THR A 38 -11.24 4.08 2.62
N GLN A 39 -10.90 5.13 3.38
CA GLN A 39 -9.67 5.13 4.19
C GLN A 39 -9.60 3.95 5.17
N ARG A 40 -10.74 3.55 5.75
CA ARG A 40 -10.83 2.39 6.65
C ARG A 40 -10.42 1.08 5.94
N TRP A 41 -10.86 0.89 4.70
CA TRP A 41 -10.49 -0.27 3.89
C TRP A 41 -9.02 -0.23 3.49
N ARG A 42 -8.51 0.93 3.07
CA ARG A 42 -7.09 1.11 2.75
C ARG A 42 -6.18 0.82 3.95
N ASN A 43 -6.55 1.24 5.16
CA ASN A 43 -5.80 0.93 6.37
C ASN A 43 -5.78 -0.59 6.64
N ARG A 44 -6.92 -1.28 6.52
CA ARG A 44 -7.00 -2.74 6.70
C ARG A 44 -6.13 -3.51 5.70
N LEU A 45 -6.14 -3.10 4.43
CA LEU A 45 -5.28 -3.68 3.40
C LEU A 45 -3.80 -3.50 3.75
N THR A 46 -3.42 -2.27 4.12
CA THR A 46 -2.03 -1.94 4.46
C THR A 46 -1.54 -2.71 5.69
N THR A 47 -2.37 -2.84 6.73
CA THR A 47 -2.04 -3.66 7.92
C THR A 47 -1.84 -5.13 7.55
N GLY A 48 -2.74 -5.70 6.75
CA GLY A 48 -2.61 -7.08 6.28
C GLY A 48 -1.33 -7.31 5.46
N LEU A 49 -1.05 -6.39 4.52
CA LEU A 49 0.17 -6.45 3.71
C LEU A 49 1.43 -6.37 4.59
N GLY A 50 1.42 -5.53 5.62
CA GLY A 50 2.53 -5.43 6.58
C GLY A 50 2.85 -6.79 7.25
N VAL A 51 1.83 -7.54 7.66
CA VAL A 51 2.00 -8.90 8.20
C VAL A 51 2.59 -9.84 7.16
N MET A 52 2.10 -9.81 5.91
CA MET A 52 2.63 -10.65 4.82
C MET A 52 4.09 -10.35 4.49
N ILE A 53 4.51 -9.08 4.59
CA ILE A 53 5.90 -8.66 4.41
C ILE A 53 6.78 -9.20 5.54
N VAL A 54 6.35 -9.07 6.80
CA VAL A 54 7.09 -9.58 7.98
C VAL A 54 7.25 -11.10 7.91
N LEU A 55 6.20 -11.82 7.49
CA LEU A 55 6.23 -13.27 7.29
C LEU A 55 6.95 -13.70 6.00
N ARG A 56 7.46 -12.75 5.21
CA ARG A 56 8.13 -12.96 3.91
C ARG A 56 7.27 -13.68 2.86
N ALA A 57 5.95 -13.68 3.02
CA ALA A 57 5.00 -14.19 2.03
C ALA A 57 4.92 -13.28 0.79
N VAL A 58 5.18 -11.98 0.98
CA VAL A 58 5.32 -10.97 -0.08
C VAL A 58 6.59 -10.15 0.18
N ARG A 59 7.32 -9.85 -0.89
CA ARG A 59 8.56 -9.09 -0.94
C ARG A 59 8.39 -8.02 -2.02
N PRO A 60 7.86 -6.84 -1.66
CA PRO A 60 7.74 -5.74 -2.61
C PRO A 60 9.11 -5.25 -3.06
N ALA A 61 9.16 -4.67 -4.25
CA ALA A 61 10.39 -4.07 -4.75
C ALA A 61 10.86 -2.92 -3.85
N TYR A 62 12.18 -2.70 -3.78
CA TYR A 62 12.77 -1.63 -2.97
C TYR A 62 12.17 -0.24 -3.25
N PRO A 63 11.91 0.16 -4.52
CA PRO A 63 11.23 1.43 -4.82
C PRO A 63 9.84 1.54 -4.19
N TRP A 64 9.10 0.43 -4.14
CA TRP A 64 7.79 0.39 -3.50
C TRP A 64 7.92 0.59 -1.99
N LEU A 65 8.86 -0.10 -1.33
CA LEU A 65 9.09 0.06 0.11
C LEU A 65 9.49 1.50 0.46
N PHE A 66 10.40 2.09 -0.32
CA PHE A 66 10.83 3.47 -0.11
C PHE A 66 9.69 4.47 -0.34
N GLY A 67 8.94 4.32 -1.42
CA GLY A 67 7.75 5.12 -1.71
C GLY A 67 6.65 4.96 -0.66
N SER A 68 6.50 3.76 -0.08
CA SER A 68 5.48 3.43 0.92
C SER A 68 5.77 4.00 2.32
N ARG A 69 7.05 4.15 2.68
CA ARG A 69 7.49 4.63 4.00
C ARG A 69 7.28 6.14 4.18
N LEU A 70 7.12 6.90 3.10
CA LEU A 70 6.86 8.34 3.08
C LEU A 70 5.35 8.71 2.95
N LEU A 71 4.44 7.73 2.99
CA LEU A 71 3.02 7.94 2.66
C LEU A 71 2.17 8.55 3.77
N GLY A 72 2.53 8.34 5.05
CA GLY A 72 1.92 9.11 6.14
C GLY A 72 2.62 10.46 6.24
N VAL A 73 3.90 10.40 6.58
CA VAL A 73 4.69 11.57 7.00
C VAL A 73 4.73 12.69 5.97
N TYR A 74 4.94 12.42 4.67
CA TYR A 74 5.08 13.53 3.70
C TYR A 74 3.73 14.16 3.33
N SER A 75 2.66 13.36 3.23
CA SER A 75 1.30 13.87 2.94
C SER A 75 0.74 14.65 4.13
N ASP A 76 0.96 14.13 5.34
CA ASP A 76 0.55 14.77 6.59
C ASP A 76 1.40 16.02 6.85
N TYR A 77 2.71 15.98 6.61
CA TYR A 77 3.59 17.15 6.64
C TYR A 77 3.12 18.23 5.67
N ARG A 78 2.81 17.89 4.41
CA ARG A 78 2.32 18.88 3.45
C ARG A 78 0.97 19.48 3.88
N ARG A 79 0.07 18.64 4.39
CA ARG A 79 -1.25 19.08 4.87
C ARG A 79 -1.15 20.04 6.04
N HIS A 80 -0.20 19.84 6.96
CA HIS A 80 -0.04 20.69 8.14
C HIS A 80 0.84 21.93 7.88
N ASN A 81 1.88 21.83 7.04
CA ASN A 81 2.84 22.93 6.82
C ASN A 81 2.54 23.83 5.63
N GLN A 82 1.55 23.53 4.78
CA GLN A 82 1.09 24.46 3.73
C GLN A 82 -0.12 25.31 4.12
N ALA A 83 -0.74 25.06 5.28
CA ALA A 83 -1.80 25.91 5.81
C ALA A 83 -1.28 27.28 6.27
N GLU A 84 -0.04 27.34 6.78
CA GLU A 84 0.61 28.61 7.18
C GLU A 84 1.23 29.38 6.01
N ALA A 85 1.54 28.72 4.89
CA ALA A 85 2.30 29.34 3.79
C ALA A 85 1.47 30.29 2.89
N PHE A 86 0.14 30.28 2.99
CA PHE A 86 -0.77 31.11 2.18
C PHE A 86 -1.65 32.05 3.01
N ALA A 87 -1.34 32.25 4.30
CA ALA A 87 -1.96 33.27 5.14
C ALA A 87 -1.22 34.60 5.00
N HIS A 88 -1.23 35.20 3.80
CA HIS A 88 -0.85 36.60 3.57
C HIS A 88 -1.61 37.18 2.39
#